data_AF-A0A3C0T8N2-F1
#
_entry.id   AF-A0A3C0T8N2-F1
#
_cell.length_a   1.000
_cell.length_b   1.000
_cell.length_c   1.000
_cell.angle_alpha   90.00
_cell.angle_beta   90.00
_cell.angle_gamma   90.00
#
_symmetry.space_group_name_H-M   'P 1'
#
loop_
_entity.id
_entity.type
_entity.pdbx_description
1 polymer ?
#
loop_
_entity_poly.entity_id
_entity_poly.type
_entity_poly.pdbx_seq_one_letter_code
_entity_poly.pdbx_strand_id
1 'polypeptide(L)'
;MGGAPIYASDAVAGTVNIILKDDFEGFEVVGSIGESVEYNDAEERRIAMTWGRKFDRGNVTVAAQYTSIDGLRQTDRPATATTIGFESPGGGSPSAQEVFNDLTVAVDNVQAFPLFSGGQFHFNLFGNGIPLDINDPGSPLSQFDDAGNLIPSVPRGGTGTPIFQNGGDGLKLAQFTPLYNDIERFNVTVLSNFELTEDINLRTEVWFTRVDGTQPVNQVFYNSPAFGGLPGNSYGNVGSGPIPVLIDNPFLLPATRDAIGTALDVVHDFDGDGIADPTIDTDGDGVPDAVGFWRGGPLTRGGVGDGPYTAQRDTYRLVLGLTGSVDFAGSDYEWDVSYTYGHNQSDDRSPTMLQSNFDQAIQVTTDGDGNPVCVDPSGGCVPLDVIGPASAEAIAFVSANVTDEVVIEQRLFTANISGDVFDLPAGSIGVAAGFAYREESAEYDPNDVAKNGFARDPLVAISGNFDSTEFYAETVIPIVSKLEFEGAIRFVDNSVAGEDATWTKGLRFRPIEDIELRGNLTESIRAP
;
A
#
# COMPACT_ATOMS: atom_id res chain seq x y z
N MET A 1 -30.29 1.45 -25.56
CA MET A 1 -29.92 1.45 -24.13
C MET A 1 -29.00 2.63 -23.85
N GLY A 2 -29.46 3.64 -23.10
CA GLY A 2 -28.74 4.90 -22.89
C GLY A 2 -28.84 5.45 -21.46
N GLY A 3 -29.12 4.60 -20.48
CA GLY A 3 -29.31 4.99 -19.09
C GLY A 3 -28.18 4.51 -18.19
N ALA A 4 -26.98 5.09 -18.31
CA ALA A 4 -25.90 4.91 -17.33
C ALA A 4 -26.32 5.13 -15.84
N PRO A 5 -27.30 6.01 -15.50
CA PRO A 5 -27.64 6.28 -14.09
C PRO A 5 -28.37 5.15 -13.32
N ILE A 6 -28.94 4.16 -14.02
CA ILE A 6 -29.76 3.10 -13.38
C ILE A 6 -28.94 1.84 -13.08
N TYR A 7 -27.82 1.65 -13.79
CA TYR A 7 -27.02 0.44 -13.65
C TYR A 7 -26.04 0.48 -12.47
N ALA A 8 -25.69 1.66 -11.93
CA ALA A 8 -25.10 1.86 -10.60
C ALA A 8 -24.80 3.34 -10.37
N SER A 9 -24.98 3.84 -9.15
CA SER A 9 -24.47 5.17 -8.72
C SER A 9 -22.93 5.20 -8.59
N ASP A 10 -22.26 4.05 -8.68
CA ASP A 10 -20.80 3.96 -8.79
C ASP A 10 -20.28 4.04 -10.24
N ALA A 11 -21.16 4.10 -11.24
CA ALA A 11 -20.78 4.21 -12.66
C ALA A 11 -20.49 5.67 -13.08
N VAL A 12 -19.49 6.31 -12.45
CA VAL A 12 -18.89 7.59 -12.95
C VAL A 12 -17.62 7.33 -13.77
N ALA A 13 -17.28 6.07 -14.04
CA ALA A 13 -16.20 5.70 -14.95
C ALA A 13 -16.77 5.39 -16.34
N GLY A 14 -16.16 5.93 -17.40
CA GLY A 14 -16.54 5.62 -18.78
C GLY A 14 -16.54 4.10 -19.04
N THR A 15 -17.44 3.63 -19.89
CA THR A 15 -17.53 2.20 -20.23
C THR A 15 -16.42 1.81 -21.20
N VAL A 16 -15.51 0.95 -20.75
CA VAL A 16 -14.57 0.26 -21.65
C VAL A 16 -15.26 -1.02 -22.11
N ASN A 17 -15.69 -1.06 -23.37
CA ASN A 17 -16.19 -2.29 -23.99
C ASN A 17 -15.00 -3.12 -24.45
N ILE A 18 -14.70 -4.18 -23.71
CA ILE A 18 -13.71 -5.18 -24.10
C ILE A 18 -14.43 -6.25 -24.92
N ILE A 19 -14.12 -6.34 -26.21
CA ILE A 19 -14.58 -7.45 -27.05
C ILE A 19 -13.62 -8.61 -26.84
N LEU A 20 -14.07 -9.63 -26.12
CA LEU A 20 -13.29 -10.85 -25.91
C LEU A 20 -13.26 -11.69 -27.19
N LYS A 21 -12.14 -12.34 -27.47
CA LYS A 21 -12.06 -13.42 -28.47
C LYS A 21 -12.69 -14.68 -27.85
N ASP A 22 -14.01 -14.78 -27.84
CA ASP A 22 -14.73 -15.91 -27.22
C ASP A 22 -14.94 -17.11 -28.17
N ASP A 23 -14.76 -16.92 -29.48
CA ASP A 23 -14.94 -17.95 -30.52
C ASP A 23 -13.65 -18.30 -31.27
N PHE A 24 -12.48 -18.13 -30.64
CA PHE A 24 -11.20 -18.39 -31.27
C PHE A 24 -11.08 -19.85 -31.78
N GLU A 25 -10.51 -20.04 -32.97
CA GLU A 25 -10.27 -21.36 -33.53
C GLU A 25 -8.79 -21.50 -33.93
N GLY A 26 -8.15 -22.52 -33.37
CA GLY A 26 -6.74 -22.83 -33.63
C GLY A 26 -5.87 -22.67 -32.40
N PHE A 27 -4.61 -22.29 -32.62
CA PHE A 27 -3.60 -22.15 -31.58
C PHE A 27 -2.71 -20.93 -31.89
N GLU A 28 -2.54 -20.06 -30.91
CA GLU A 28 -1.71 -18.85 -30.96
C GLU A 28 -0.77 -18.83 -29.76
N VAL A 29 0.49 -18.45 -30.00
CA VAL A 29 1.47 -18.17 -28.95
C VAL A 29 2.07 -16.81 -29.24
N VAL A 30 2.07 -15.95 -28.23
CA VAL A 30 2.67 -14.62 -28.27
C VAL A 30 3.70 -14.54 -27.16
N GLY A 31 4.93 -14.19 -27.50
CA GLY A 31 6.00 -13.92 -26.54
C GLY A 31 6.51 -12.50 -26.71
N SER A 32 6.81 -11.83 -25.60
CA SER A 32 7.53 -10.57 -25.61
C SER A 32 8.59 -10.55 -24.50
N ILE A 33 9.69 -9.88 -24.79
CA ILE A 33 10.73 -9.53 -23.84
C ILE A 33 11.01 -8.03 -23.98
N GLY A 34 11.16 -7.33 -22.86
CA GLY A 34 11.56 -5.94 -22.79
C GLY A 34 12.63 -5.76 -21.72
N GLU A 35 13.50 -4.77 -21.89
CA GLU A 35 14.54 -4.41 -20.92
C GLU A 35 14.83 -2.91 -21.02
N SER A 36 15.46 -2.35 -19.99
CA SER A 36 16.05 -1.02 -20.10
C SER A 36 17.33 -1.09 -20.93
N VAL A 37 17.29 -0.61 -22.17
CA VAL A 37 18.45 -0.67 -23.09
C VAL A 37 19.67 0.09 -22.57
N GLU A 38 19.47 1.18 -21.81
CA GLU A 38 20.57 1.98 -21.27
C GLU A 38 21.33 1.25 -20.15
N TYR A 39 20.63 0.49 -19.31
CA TYR A 39 21.19 -0.11 -18.09
C TYR A 39 21.26 -1.65 -18.13
N ASN A 40 20.63 -2.31 -19.12
CA ASN A 40 20.50 -3.77 -19.27
C ASN A 40 19.91 -4.44 -18.02
N ASP A 41 18.80 -3.89 -17.52
CA ASP A 41 18.05 -4.38 -16.36
C ASP A 41 16.54 -4.16 -16.55
N ALA A 42 15.74 -4.38 -15.48
CA ALA A 42 14.29 -4.22 -15.49
C ALA A 42 13.59 -5.07 -16.57
N GLU A 43 13.99 -6.34 -16.65
CA GLU A 43 13.49 -7.22 -17.69
C GLU A 43 11.99 -7.51 -17.48
N GLU A 44 11.20 -7.33 -18.53
CA GLU A 44 9.81 -7.77 -18.62
C GLU A 44 9.73 -8.96 -19.57
N ARG A 45 9.19 -10.07 -19.09
CA ARG A 45 8.99 -11.30 -19.86
C ARG A 45 7.51 -11.63 -19.88
N ARG A 46 6.96 -11.90 -21.06
CA ARG A 46 5.59 -12.37 -21.20
C ARG A 46 5.51 -13.51 -22.21
N ILE A 47 4.75 -14.54 -21.83
CA ILE A 47 4.29 -15.57 -22.75
C ILE A 47 2.79 -15.75 -22.58
N ALA A 48 2.06 -15.68 -23.69
CA ALA A 48 0.63 -15.90 -23.75
C ALA A 48 0.35 -17.00 -24.77
N MET A 49 -0.50 -17.94 -24.40
CA MET A 49 -0.99 -19.02 -25.24
C MET A 49 -2.50 -18.93 -25.34
N THR A 50 -3.05 -19.09 -26.52
CA THR A 50 -4.50 -19.19 -26.73
C THR A 50 -4.78 -20.39 -27.63
N TRP A 51 -5.70 -21.22 -27.18
CA TRP A 51 -6.18 -22.37 -27.94
C TRP A 51 -7.70 -22.29 -28.02
N GLY A 52 -8.27 -22.65 -29.14
CA GLY A 52 -9.71 -22.73 -29.25
C GLY A 52 -10.17 -23.71 -30.31
N ARG A 53 -11.38 -24.22 -30.12
CA ARG A 53 -11.98 -25.24 -30.98
C ARG A 53 -13.47 -24.99 -31.12
N LYS A 54 -13.92 -25.03 -32.37
CA LYS A 54 -15.35 -25.04 -32.71
C LYS A 54 -15.83 -26.48 -32.89
N PHE A 55 -17.09 -26.70 -32.52
CA PHE A 55 -17.87 -27.92 -32.68
C PHE A 55 -19.17 -27.57 -33.41
N ASP A 56 -19.94 -28.58 -33.80
CA ASP A 56 -21.20 -28.36 -34.53
C ASP A 56 -22.20 -27.48 -33.77
N ARG A 57 -22.16 -27.51 -32.43
CA ARG A 57 -23.12 -26.84 -31.54
C ARG A 57 -22.44 -26.03 -30.43
N GLY A 58 -21.25 -25.51 -30.68
CA GLY A 58 -20.55 -24.72 -29.68
C GLY A 58 -19.07 -24.49 -29.94
N ASN A 59 -18.43 -23.82 -29.00
CA ASN A 59 -16.99 -23.57 -29.00
C ASN A 59 -16.41 -23.60 -27.58
N VAL A 60 -15.09 -23.77 -27.52
CA VAL A 60 -14.31 -23.53 -26.31
C VAL A 60 -13.06 -22.76 -26.69
N THR A 61 -12.74 -21.73 -25.90
CA THR A 61 -11.51 -20.94 -25.98
C THR A 61 -10.82 -21.00 -24.63
N VAL A 62 -9.53 -21.32 -24.61
CA VAL A 62 -8.68 -21.33 -23.43
C VAL A 62 -7.49 -20.40 -23.68
N ALA A 63 -7.28 -19.44 -22.79
CA ALA A 63 -6.12 -18.57 -22.81
C ALA A 63 -5.35 -18.72 -21.49
N ALA A 64 -4.02 -18.77 -21.58
CA ALA A 64 -3.13 -18.75 -20.43
C ALA A 64 -2.02 -17.74 -20.67
N GLN A 65 -1.64 -16.98 -19.65
CA GLN A 65 -0.58 -15.99 -19.74
C GLN A 65 0.28 -16.01 -18.49
N TYR A 66 1.60 -16.02 -18.67
CA TYR A 66 2.57 -15.72 -17.63
C TYR A 66 3.29 -14.41 -17.96
N THR A 67 3.45 -13.55 -16.97
CA THR A 67 4.21 -12.31 -17.03
C THR A 67 5.13 -12.25 -15.82
N SER A 68 6.39 -11.89 -16.01
CA SER A 68 7.37 -11.62 -14.96
C SER A 68 8.00 -10.27 -15.26
N ILE A 69 8.12 -9.42 -14.26
CA ILE A 69 8.72 -8.10 -14.37
C ILE A 69 9.71 -7.92 -13.22
N ASP A 70 10.97 -7.72 -13.54
CA ASP A 70 12.01 -7.52 -12.55
C ASP A 70 11.86 -6.14 -11.86
N GLY A 71 12.00 -6.12 -10.54
CA GLY A 71 11.92 -4.89 -9.75
C GLY A 71 13.09 -3.93 -9.97
N LEU A 72 12.90 -2.68 -9.58
CA LEU A 72 13.90 -1.60 -9.64
C LEU A 72 13.85 -0.76 -8.38
N ARG A 73 15.00 -0.33 -7.88
CA ARG A 73 15.11 0.64 -6.79
C ARG A 73 15.43 2.02 -7.34
N GLN A 74 15.13 3.07 -6.58
CA GLN A 74 15.52 4.43 -6.99
C GLN A 74 17.04 4.58 -7.13
N THR A 75 17.83 3.87 -6.33
CA THR A 75 19.30 3.86 -6.41
C THR A 75 19.86 3.22 -7.67
N ASP A 76 19.07 2.42 -8.39
CA ASP A 76 19.49 1.77 -9.64
C ASP A 76 19.44 2.74 -10.84
N ARG A 77 18.99 3.99 -10.65
CA ARG A 77 18.96 5.04 -11.69
C ARG A 77 19.65 6.31 -11.20
N PRO A 78 20.63 6.87 -11.93
CA PRO A 78 21.31 8.10 -11.53
C PRO A 78 20.37 9.28 -11.24
N ALA A 79 19.28 9.42 -12.00
CA ALA A 79 18.32 10.52 -11.86
C ALA A 79 17.43 10.43 -10.60
N THR A 80 17.24 9.23 -10.04
CA THR A 80 16.44 9.01 -8.82
C THR A 80 17.30 8.60 -7.62
N ALA A 81 18.55 8.18 -7.85
CA ALA A 81 19.49 7.81 -6.80
C ALA A 81 19.85 9.01 -5.91
N THR A 82 19.84 10.22 -6.49
CA THR A 82 19.85 11.48 -5.75
C THR A 82 18.40 11.88 -5.53
N THR A 83 17.95 11.91 -4.28
CA THR A 83 16.56 12.24 -3.97
C THR A 83 16.26 13.68 -4.38
N ILE A 84 15.41 13.87 -5.39
CA ILE A 84 14.94 15.20 -5.79
C ILE A 84 13.72 15.55 -4.93
N GLY A 85 13.77 16.69 -4.26
CA GLY A 85 12.69 17.14 -3.39
C GLY A 85 12.43 18.64 -3.51
N PHE A 86 11.28 19.04 -2.98
CA PHE A 86 10.88 20.44 -2.88
C PHE A 86 10.85 20.84 -1.42
N GLU A 87 11.63 21.86 -1.07
CA GLU A 87 11.62 22.44 0.27
C GLU A 87 11.41 23.95 0.20
N SER A 88 10.85 24.52 1.28
CA SER A 88 10.67 25.96 1.35
C SER A 88 11.98 26.64 1.73
N PRO A 89 12.49 27.58 0.91
CA PRO A 89 13.76 28.23 1.21
C PRO A 89 13.69 29.01 2.53
N GLY A 90 14.76 28.94 3.32
CA GLY A 90 14.83 29.59 4.62
C GLY A 90 14.63 31.11 4.51
N GLY A 91 13.65 31.66 5.24
CA GLY A 91 13.36 33.10 5.28
C GLY A 91 12.49 33.65 4.14
N GLY A 92 11.85 32.78 3.34
CA GLY A 92 10.89 33.15 2.28
C GLY A 92 9.41 33.01 2.65
N SER A 93 8.51 33.25 1.69
CA SER A 93 7.09 32.90 1.83
C SER A 93 6.94 31.39 2.04
N PRO A 94 6.05 30.91 2.94
CA PRO A 94 5.79 29.48 3.11
C PRO A 94 5.23 28.80 1.85
N SER A 95 4.88 29.57 0.82
CA SER A 95 4.46 29.08 -0.51
C SER A 95 5.59 28.99 -1.53
N ALA A 96 6.79 29.49 -1.22
CA ALA A 96 7.95 29.32 -2.07
C ALA A 96 8.48 27.89 -1.93
N GLN A 97 8.73 27.24 -3.07
CA GLN A 97 9.25 25.88 -3.16
C GLN A 97 10.47 25.92 -4.08
N GLU A 98 11.61 25.42 -3.59
CA GLU A 98 12.84 25.28 -4.36
C GLU A 98 13.15 23.80 -4.59
N VAL A 99 13.73 23.50 -5.75
CA VAL A 99 14.15 22.14 -6.10
C VAL A 99 15.53 21.88 -5.53
N PHE A 100 15.66 20.83 -4.74
CA PHE A 100 16.92 20.29 -4.25
C PHE A 100 17.20 18.97 -4.94
N ASN A 101 18.40 18.84 -5.53
CA ASN A 101 18.75 17.69 -6.36
C ASN A 101 19.35 16.52 -5.56
N ASP A 102 19.75 16.75 -4.31
CA ASP A 102 20.33 15.71 -3.43
C ASP A 102 19.77 15.88 -2.01
N LEU A 103 18.45 15.85 -1.87
CA LEU A 103 17.79 16.01 -0.58
C LEU A 103 18.12 14.81 0.33
N THR A 104 18.71 15.07 1.49
CA THR A 104 18.93 14.04 2.52
C THR A 104 18.26 14.46 3.82
N VAL A 105 17.83 13.49 4.63
CA VAL A 105 17.32 13.76 5.98
C VAL A 105 18.54 13.95 6.88
N ALA A 106 18.73 15.14 7.45
CA ALA A 106 19.88 15.50 8.26
C ALA A 106 19.79 14.92 9.68
N VAL A 107 18.58 14.85 10.24
CA VAL A 107 18.30 14.32 11.61
C VAL A 107 18.46 12.80 11.71
N ASP A 108 18.34 12.09 10.58
CA ASP A 108 18.40 10.64 10.49
C ASP A 108 19.59 10.28 9.61
N ASN A 109 20.57 9.57 10.14
CA ASN A 109 21.73 9.13 9.38
C ASN A 109 21.92 7.62 9.55
N VAL A 110 22.21 6.93 8.46
CA VAL A 110 22.54 5.49 8.43
C VAL A 110 23.73 5.15 9.34
N GLN A 111 24.67 6.07 9.50
CA GLN A 111 25.86 5.96 10.36
C GLN A 111 25.63 6.50 11.78
N ALA A 112 24.40 6.94 12.07
CA ALA A 112 23.90 7.43 13.33
C ALA A 112 24.66 8.59 13.99
N PHE A 113 23.89 9.55 14.51
CA PHE A 113 24.46 10.70 15.22
C PHE A 113 24.29 10.54 16.73
N PRO A 114 25.38 10.64 17.52
CA PRO A 114 25.26 10.87 18.95
C PRO A 114 24.72 12.28 19.18
N LEU A 115 23.62 12.36 19.92
CA LEU A 115 22.90 13.56 20.32
C LEU A 115 23.09 13.75 21.83
N PHE A 116 23.40 14.97 22.25
CA PHE A 116 23.60 15.35 23.66
C PHE A 116 22.40 16.21 24.12
N SER A 117 21.85 15.99 25.31
CA SER A 117 20.60 16.67 25.77
C SER A 117 20.82 17.66 26.89
N GLY A 118 20.57 18.94 26.60
CA GLY A 118 20.36 19.99 27.60
C GLY A 118 18.96 20.57 27.46
N GLY A 119 17.96 19.94 28.10
CA GLY A 119 16.66 20.55 28.44
C GLY A 119 15.70 21.02 27.33
N GLN A 120 16.08 21.10 26.06
CA GLN A 120 15.16 21.47 24.98
C GLN A 120 15.49 20.75 23.66
N PHE A 121 14.44 20.43 22.91
CA PHE A 121 14.50 20.07 21.50
C PHE A 121 15.27 21.12 20.71
N HIS A 122 16.54 20.89 20.43
CA HIS A 122 17.27 21.71 19.49
C HIS A 122 17.13 21.05 18.11
N PHE A 123 15.96 21.26 17.48
CA PHE A 123 15.87 21.24 16.02
C PHE A 123 16.79 22.30 15.39
N ASN A 124 17.53 23.08 16.17
CA ASN A 124 18.62 23.94 15.70
C ASN A 124 19.85 23.15 15.23
N LEU A 125 19.63 22.11 14.42
CA LEU A 125 20.61 21.59 13.46
C LEU A 125 21.14 22.67 12.51
N PHE A 126 20.63 23.90 12.54
CA PHE A 126 21.20 25.04 11.82
C PHE A 126 21.33 26.32 12.68
N GLY A 127 21.39 26.21 14.01
CA GLY A 127 21.94 27.30 14.85
C GLY A 127 21.31 27.57 16.21
N ASN A 128 22.13 27.51 17.25
CA ASN A 128 22.27 28.49 18.36
C ASN A 128 23.05 27.85 19.53
N GLY A 129 24.37 27.93 19.48
CA GLY A 129 25.21 28.11 20.68
C GLY A 129 25.41 26.93 21.64
N ILE A 130 25.34 25.68 21.19
CA ILE A 130 25.90 24.52 21.92
C ILE A 130 27.38 24.38 21.51
N PRO A 131 28.31 23.88 22.37
CA PRO A 131 29.71 23.60 21.98
C PRO A 131 29.89 22.69 20.76
N LEU A 132 28.82 22.02 20.32
CA LEU A 132 28.65 21.49 18.96
C LEU A 132 27.77 22.45 18.14
N ASP A 133 28.34 23.58 17.75
CA ASP A 133 27.67 24.57 16.90
C ASP A 133 27.83 24.16 15.43
N ILE A 134 26.78 23.62 14.82
CA ILE A 134 26.73 23.29 13.39
C ILE A 134 26.92 24.51 12.46
N ASN A 135 26.85 25.75 12.99
CA ASN A 135 27.25 26.96 12.26
C ASN A 135 28.74 27.35 12.46
N ASP A 136 29.46 26.67 13.37
CA ASP A 136 30.91 26.78 13.50
C ASP A 136 31.59 25.69 12.63
N PRO A 137 32.26 26.04 11.51
CA PRO A 137 33.00 25.07 10.70
C PRO A 137 34.18 24.39 11.43
N GLY A 138 34.49 24.78 12.67
CA GLY A 138 35.43 24.09 13.57
C GLY A 138 34.80 23.10 14.56
N SER A 139 33.46 22.97 14.59
CA SER A 139 32.72 22.07 15.49
C SER A 139 32.63 20.65 14.91
N PRO A 140 33.18 19.61 15.59
CA PRO A 140 33.21 18.26 15.04
C PRO A 140 31.88 17.54 15.30
N LEU A 141 30.87 17.77 14.46
CA LEU A 141 29.78 16.80 14.37
C LEU A 141 30.39 15.44 14.02
N SER A 142 29.96 14.40 14.73
CA SER A 142 30.54 13.08 14.62
C SER A 142 29.45 12.06 14.34
N GLN A 143 29.78 11.01 13.61
CA GLN A 143 28.96 9.83 13.37
C GLN A 143 29.82 8.60 13.67
N PHE A 144 29.21 7.42 13.78
CA PHE A 144 29.98 6.20 13.94
C PHE A 144 30.42 5.68 12.56
N ASP A 145 31.63 5.16 12.41
CA ASP A 145 31.99 4.29 11.27
C ASP A 145 31.58 2.84 11.55
N ASP A 146 31.69 1.93 10.56
CA ASP A 146 31.21 0.55 10.70
C ASP A 146 31.97 -0.25 11.78
N ALA A 147 33.10 0.28 12.27
CA ALA A 147 33.87 -0.30 13.36
C ALA A 147 33.53 0.32 14.73
N GLY A 148 32.62 1.29 14.80
CA GLY A 148 32.22 1.98 16.03
C GLY A 148 33.15 3.14 16.44
N ASN A 149 34.05 3.60 15.56
CA ASN A 149 34.85 4.79 15.81
C ASN A 149 34.02 6.05 15.53
N LEU A 150 34.28 7.12 16.27
CA LEU A 150 33.77 8.44 15.91
C LEU A 150 34.57 9.00 14.73
N ILE A 151 33.87 9.33 13.66
CA ILE A 151 34.39 10.03 12.50
C ILE A 151 33.63 11.35 12.33
N PRO A 152 34.25 12.39 11.74
CA PRO A 152 33.54 13.62 11.40
C PRO A 152 32.35 13.31 10.48
N SER A 153 31.26 14.04 10.67
CA SER A 153 30.15 14.09 9.72
C SER A 153 30.15 15.38 8.93
N VAL A 154 29.73 15.28 7.68
CA VAL A 154 29.65 16.41 6.76
C VAL A 154 28.20 16.84 6.64
N PRO A 155 27.71 17.78 7.48
CA PRO A 155 26.42 18.39 7.26
C PRO A 155 26.46 19.24 6.00
N ARG A 156 25.33 19.37 5.33
CA ARG A 156 25.08 20.41 4.35
C ARG A 156 23.86 21.21 4.78
N GLY A 157 23.79 22.48 4.39
CA GLY A 157 22.63 23.32 4.63
C GLY A 157 21.87 23.60 3.35
N GLY A 158 20.99 24.59 3.41
CA GLY A 158 20.46 25.27 2.22
C GLY A 158 19.00 24.96 1.87
N THR A 159 18.34 24.07 2.60
CA THR A 159 16.90 23.76 2.43
C THR A 159 16.00 24.69 3.22
N GLY A 160 16.52 25.43 4.21
CA GLY A 160 15.71 26.30 5.08
C GLY A 160 14.97 25.57 6.21
N THR A 161 15.08 24.25 6.29
CA THR A 161 14.46 23.42 7.33
C THR A 161 15.53 22.70 8.14
N PRO A 162 15.27 22.37 9.42
CA PRO A 162 16.18 21.60 10.25
C PRO A 162 16.23 20.10 9.97
N ILE A 163 15.29 19.61 9.15
CA ILE A 163 15.10 18.18 8.91
C ILE A 163 15.86 17.74 7.67
N PHE A 164 15.89 18.58 6.63
CA PHE A 164 16.47 18.22 5.35
C PHE A 164 17.72 19.04 5.04
N GLN A 165 18.59 18.50 4.21
CA GLN A 165 19.77 19.18 3.69
C GLN A 165 19.99 18.82 2.21
N ASN A 166 20.75 19.65 1.50
CA ASN A 166 21.12 19.40 0.11
C ASN A 166 22.53 18.79 0.03
N GLY A 167 22.58 17.45 -0.01
CA GLY A 167 23.74 16.57 0.04
C GLY A 167 24.12 16.20 1.48
N GLY A 168 25.41 15.99 1.74
CA GLY A 168 25.91 15.65 3.08
C GLY A 168 25.70 14.17 3.44
N ASP A 169 26.03 13.83 4.69
CA ASP A 169 26.02 12.45 5.19
C ASP A 169 24.65 11.98 5.71
N GLY A 170 23.57 12.75 5.48
CA GLY A 170 22.22 12.40 5.93
C GLY A 170 21.62 11.20 5.19
N LEU A 171 20.52 10.66 5.72
CA LEU A 171 19.78 9.55 5.13
C LEU A 171 19.22 9.91 3.75
N LYS A 172 19.50 9.06 2.77
CA LYS A 172 18.93 9.14 1.41
C LYS A 172 17.76 8.18 1.29
N LEU A 173 16.53 8.70 1.26
CA LEU A 173 15.32 7.87 1.14
C LEU A 173 15.29 7.02 -0.13
N ALA A 174 15.98 7.45 -1.20
CA ALA A 174 16.14 6.65 -2.42
C ALA A 174 16.73 5.25 -2.15
N GLN A 175 17.53 5.09 -1.08
CA GLN A 175 18.10 3.80 -0.69
C GLN A 175 17.04 2.80 -0.22
N PHE A 176 15.86 3.28 0.19
CA PHE A 176 14.78 2.50 0.78
C PHE A 176 13.50 2.54 -0.05
N THR A 177 13.56 3.09 -1.26
CA THR A 177 12.38 3.31 -2.09
C THR A 177 12.44 2.49 -3.38
N PRO A 178 11.45 1.62 -3.64
CA PRO A 178 11.31 0.97 -4.93
C PRO A 178 10.86 1.97 -5.99
N LEU A 179 11.41 1.85 -7.20
CA LEU A 179 10.89 2.50 -8.41
C LEU A 179 9.88 1.60 -9.12
N TYR A 180 10.13 0.29 -9.09
CA TYR A 180 9.24 -0.74 -9.62
C TYR A 180 9.32 -1.99 -8.74
N ASN A 181 8.20 -2.65 -8.49
CA ASN A 181 8.19 -3.89 -7.71
C ASN A 181 8.42 -5.09 -8.62
N ASP A 182 9.01 -6.15 -8.07
CA ASP A 182 9.06 -7.43 -8.75
C ASP A 182 7.63 -8.00 -8.80
N ILE A 183 7.17 -8.40 -9.98
CA ILE A 183 5.81 -8.91 -10.19
C ILE A 183 5.86 -10.14 -11.07
N GLU A 184 5.37 -11.26 -10.55
CA GLU A 184 4.99 -12.42 -11.33
C GLU A 184 3.46 -12.52 -11.41
N ARG A 185 2.93 -12.78 -12.60
CA ARG A 185 1.49 -12.92 -12.81
C ARG A 185 1.18 -14.06 -13.75
N PHE A 186 0.35 -14.97 -13.27
CA PHE A 186 -0.23 -16.05 -14.05
C PHE A 186 -1.74 -15.85 -14.20
N ASN A 187 -2.25 -15.94 -15.42
CA ASN A 187 -3.69 -15.86 -15.72
C ASN A 187 -4.11 -17.05 -16.54
N VAL A 188 -5.30 -17.57 -16.28
CA VAL A 188 -6.00 -18.57 -17.09
C VAL A 188 -7.44 -18.13 -17.27
N THR A 189 -7.90 -18.17 -18.51
CA THR A 189 -9.28 -17.89 -18.89
C THR A 189 -9.81 -19.04 -19.73
N VAL A 190 -10.98 -19.55 -19.38
CA VAL A 190 -11.75 -20.52 -20.18
C VAL A 190 -13.09 -19.89 -20.52
N LEU A 191 -13.40 -19.80 -21.80
CA LEU A 191 -14.68 -19.35 -22.32
C LEU A 191 -15.29 -20.49 -23.11
N SER A 192 -16.57 -20.76 -22.92
CA SER A 192 -17.28 -21.71 -23.76
C SER A 192 -18.70 -21.28 -24.04
N ASN A 193 -19.18 -21.67 -25.21
CA ASN A 193 -20.53 -21.41 -25.69
C ASN A 193 -21.09 -22.71 -26.27
N PHE A 194 -22.24 -23.19 -25.79
CA PHE A 194 -22.83 -24.46 -26.22
C PHE A 194 -24.34 -24.35 -26.39
N GLU A 195 -24.83 -24.63 -27.59
CA GLU A 195 -26.25 -24.76 -27.87
C GLU A 195 -26.79 -26.03 -27.19
N LEU A 196 -27.59 -25.86 -26.15
CA LEU A 196 -28.26 -26.98 -25.46
C LEU A 196 -29.46 -27.46 -26.31
N THR A 197 -30.27 -26.53 -26.79
CA THR A 197 -31.38 -26.75 -27.74
C THR A 197 -31.27 -25.76 -28.91
N GLU A 198 -32.27 -25.67 -29.79
CA GLU A 198 -32.31 -24.65 -30.86
C GLU A 198 -32.52 -23.23 -30.29
N ASP A 199 -33.15 -23.14 -29.11
CA ASP A 199 -33.54 -21.86 -28.49
C ASP A 199 -32.76 -21.53 -27.21
N ILE A 200 -31.91 -22.44 -26.72
CA ILE A 200 -31.19 -22.30 -25.44
C ILE A 200 -29.69 -22.51 -25.66
N ASN A 201 -28.91 -21.51 -25.25
CA ASN A 201 -27.46 -21.52 -25.27
C ASN A 201 -26.89 -21.42 -23.84
N LEU A 202 -25.86 -22.21 -23.57
CA LEU A 202 -25.08 -22.18 -22.33
C LEU A 202 -23.78 -21.41 -22.58
N ARG A 203 -23.57 -20.34 -21.82
CA ARG A 203 -22.28 -19.67 -21.66
C ARG A 203 -21.61 -20.10 -20.36
N THR A 204 -20.31 -20.35 -20.43
CA THR A 204 -19.48 -20.54 -19.24
C THR A 204 -18.21 -19.72 -19.38
N GLU A 205 -17.85 -19.05 -18.29
CA GLU A 205 -16.63 -18.25 -18.19
C GLU A 205 -15.93 -18.58 -16.88
N VAL A 206 -14.65 -18.96 -16.95
CA VAL A 206 -13.83 -19.27 -15.78
C VAL A 206 -12.53 -18.48 -15.88
N TRP A 207 -12.24 -17.65 -14.89
CA TRP A 207 -10.99 -16.93 -14.75
C TRP A 207 -10.26 -17.36 -13.49
N PHE A 208 -8.96 -17.54 -13.61
CA PHE A 208 -8.04 -17.67 -12.49
C PHE A 208 -6.86 -16.74 -12.73
N THR A 209 -6.51 -15.96 -11.72
CA THR A 209 -5.32 -15.11 -11.74
C THR A 209 -4.58 -15.28 -10.42
N ARG A 210 -3.28 -15.52 -10.49
CA ARG A 210 -2.34 -15.36 -9.37
C ARG A 210 -1.37 -14.23 -9.67
N VAL A 211 -1.19 -13.33 -8.72
CA VAL A 211 -0.17 -12.28 -8.76
C VAL A 211 0.71 -12.44 -7.53
N ASP A 212 2.00 -12.59 -7.73
CA ASP A 212 3.02 -12.53 -6.69
C ASP A 212 3.78 -11.23 -6.86
N GLY A 213 3.78 -10.37 -5.84
CA GLY A 213 4.46 -9.10 -5.81
C GLY A 213 5.51 -9.07 -4.71
N THR A 214 6.73 -8.63 -5.01
CA THR A 214 7.80 -8.46 -4.03
C THR A 214 8.39 -7.06 -4.14
N GLN A 215 8.47 -6.37 -3.02
CA GLN A 215 9.13 -5.08 -2.96
C GLN A 215 10.66 -5.29 -2.87
N PRO A 216 11.46 -4.79 -3.84
CA PRO A 216 12.89 -5.08 -3.90
C PRO A 216 13.69 -4.40 -2.78
N VAL A 217 13.12 -3.38 -2.14
CA VAL A 217 13.68 -2.72 -0.96
C VAL A 217 12.55 -2.16 -0.11
N ASN A 218 12.63 -2.32 1.21
CA ASN A 218 11.65 -1.76 2.13
C ASN A 218 12.23 -0.62 2.96
N GLN A 219 11.36 0.26 3.42
CA GLN A 219 11.70 1.24 4.42
C GLN A 219 11.91 0.54 5.76
N VAL A 220 13.08 0.74 6.34
CA VAL A 220 13.47 0.18 7.65
C VAL A 220 12.76 0.89 8.79
N PHE A 221 12.82 0.33 10.01
CA PHE A 221 12.36 1.04 11.20
C PHE A 221 13.33 2.14 11.61
N TYR A 222 12.77 3.30 11.98
CA TYR A 222 13.52 4.47 12.42
C TYR A 222 13.25 4.78 13.88
N ASN A 223 14.30 5.30 14.52
CA ASN A 223 14.24 5.89 15.85
C ASN A 223 14.89 7.27 15.74
N SER A 224 14.09 8.32 15.84
CA SER A 224 14.48 9.68 15.48
C SER A 224 13.91 10.71 16.45
N PRO A 225 14.62 11.80 16.73
CA PRO A 225 14.00 12.97 17.35
C PRO A 225 12.87 13.59 16.50
N ALA A 226 12.75 13.26 15.21
CA ALA A 226 11.69 13.76 14.34
C ALA A 226 10.33 13.06 14.55
N PHE A 227 10.31 11.80 15.00
CA PHE A 227 9.09 10.99 15.08
C PHE A 227 8.49 10.89 16.49
N GLY A 228 9.15 11.46 17.49
CA GLY A 228 8.70 11.44 18.88
C GLY A 228 9.43 12.46 19.72
N GLY A 229 8.68 13.10 20.63
CA GLY A 229 9.22 13.94 21.69
C GLY A 229 10.36 13.24 22.44
N LEU A 230 11.53 13.85 22.69
CA LEU A 230 12.17 13.62 23.97
C LEU A 230 11.09 14.00 24.98
N PRO A 231 10.61 13.07 25.79
CA PRO A 231 9.63 13.41 26.79
C PRO A 231 10.27 14.52 27.62
N GLY A 232 9.63 15.68 27.67
CA GLY A 232 9.76 16.48 28.88
C GLY A 232 9.43 15.50 30.01
N ASN A 233 10.43 15.19 30.82
CA ASN A 233 10.35 14.48 32.10
C ASN A 233 9.61 13.12 32.22
N SER A 234 9.71 12.17 31.28
CA SER A 234 9.29 10.78 31.54
C SER A 234 9.97 9.80 30.58
N TYR A 235 10.93 9.00 31.02
CA TYR A 235 11.74 8.15 30.13
C TYR A 235 11.02 7.08 29.29
N GLY A 236 11.86 6.35 28.54
CA GLY A 236 11.54 5.14 27.80
C GLY A 236 11.65 5.43 26.31
N ASN A 237 12.16 4.49 25.53
CA ASN A 237 12.06 4.60 24.09
C ASN A 237 10.58 4.79 23.72
N VAL A 238 10.19 6.03 23.41
CA VAL A 238 8.79 6.37 23.09
C VAL A 238 8.52 5.95 21.66
N GLY A 239 8.42 4.64 21.44
CA GLY A 239 8.21 4.02 20.14
C GLY A 239 9.32 4.38 19.15
N SER A 240 9.07 5.42 18.35
CA SER A 240 9.93 5.88 17.25
C SER A 240 10.87 7.04 17.63
N GLY A 241 10.99 7.41 18.91
CA GLY A 241 11.94 8.43 19.41
C GLY A 241 13.42 8.00 19.31
N PRO A 242 14.40 8.88 19.61
CA PRO A 242 15.81 8.51 19.55
C PRO A 242 16.20 7.51 20.64
N ILE A 243 17.19 6.66 20.36
CA ILE A 243 17.59 5.52 21.22
C ILE A 243 18.53 6.00 22.33
N PRO A 244 18.29 5.71 23.61
CA PRO A 244 19.25 6.01 24.68
C PRO A 244 20.45 5.05 24.62
N VAL A 245 21.66 5.58 24.76
CA VAL A 245 22.91 4.82 24.82
C VAL A 245 23.71 5.28 26.04
N LEU A 246 23.83 4.38 27.03
CA LEU A 246 24.63 4.62 28.23
C LEU A 246 26.12 4.75 27.89
N ILE A 247 26.84 5.59 28.63
CA ILE A 247 28.27 5.81 28.38
C ILE A 247 29.09 4.54 28.62
N ASP A 248 28.65 3.68 29.53
CA ASP A 248 29.27 2.39 29.83
C ASP A 248 28.81 1.25 28.92
N ASN A 249 27.98 1.52 27.90
CA ASN A 249 27.52 0.51 26.95
C ASN A 249 28.72 -0.27 26.37
N PRO A 250 28.73 -1.61 26.43
CA PRO A 250 29.91 -2.41 26.08
C PRO A 250 30.22 -2.45 24.59
N PHE A 251 29.28 -2.05 23.72
CA PHE A 251 29.54 -1.88 22.29
C PHE A 251 30.31 -0.58 21.97
N LEU A 252 30.42 0.35 22.92
CA LEU A 252 31.30 1.52 22.76
C LEU A 252 32.77 1.10 22.90
N LEU A 253 33.56 1.41 21.87
CA LEU A 253 35.01 1.31 21.93
C LEU A 253 35.55 2.21 23.05
N PRO A 254 36.60 1.81 23.80
CA PRO A 254 37.14 2.62 24.90
C PRO A 254 37.50 4.05 24.50
N ALA A 255 38.17 4.23 23.36
CA ALA A 255 38.54 5.56 22.86
C ALA A 255 37.31 6.41 22.48
N THR A 256 36.28 5.79 21.92
CA THR A 256 35.01 6.45 21.61
C THR A 256 34.28 6.86 22.89
N ARG A 257 34.21 5.96 23.87
CA ARG A 257 33.63 6.23 25.20
C ARG A 257 34.31 7.42 25.88
N ASP A 258 35.65 7.44 25.92
CA ASP A 258 36.41 8.52 26.55
C ASP A 258 36.15 9.87 25.87
N ALA A 259 36.08 9.88 24.52
CA ALA A 259 35.79 11.08 23.75
C ALA A 259 34.36 11.62 24.01
N ILE A 260 33.36 10.74 24.04
CA ILE A 260 31.97 11.11 24.33
C ILE A 260 31.84 11.58 25.79
N GLY A 261 32.47 10.88 26.74
CA GLY A 261 32.44 11.25 28.15
C GLY A 261 33.06 12.62 28.40
N THR A 262 34.19 12.93 27.77
CA THR A 262 34.81 14.26 27.83
C THR A 262 33.89 15.33 27.25
N ALA A 263 33.17 15.03 26.17
CA ALA A 263 32.24 15.98 25.56
C ALA A 263 31.01 16.22 26.45
N LEU A 264 30.49 15.17 27.10
CA LEU A 264 29.37 15.26 28.04
C LEU A 264 29.74 16.12 29.25
N ASP A 265 30.94 15.94 29.81
CA ASP A 265 31.45 16.72 30.94
C ASP A 265 31.47 18.23 30.63
N VAL A 266 31.93 18.61 29.43
CA VAL A 266 31.93 20.02 28.99
C VAL A 266 30.52 20.61 28.84
N VAL A 267 29.52 19.79 28.50
CA VAL A 267 28.16 20.27 28.16
C VAL A 267 27.19 20.18 29.35
N HIS A 268 27.40 19.22 30.26
CA HIS A 268 26.44 18.82 31.30
C HIS A 268 27.02 18.81 32.72
N ASP A 269 28.18 19.41 32.97
CA ASP A 269 28.65 19.68 34.33
C ASP A 269 28.01 20.99 34.84
N PHE A 270 26.77 20.94 35.34
CA PHE A 270 26.05 22.15 35.78
C PHE A 270 26.54 22.68 37.12
N ASP A 271 27.17 21.85 37.96
CA ASP A 271 27.66 22.22 39.29
C ASP A 271 29.18 22.52 39.32
N GLY A 272 29.89 22.26 38.23
CA GLY A 272 31.28 22.62 37.99
C GLY A 272 32.29 21.69 38.68
N ASP A 273 31.90 20.45 38.97
CA ASP A 273 32.71 19.48 39.70
C ASP A 273 33.60 18.59 38.80
N GLY A 274 33.44 18.70 37.48
CA GLY A 274 34.16 17.91 36.47
C GLY A 274 33.62 16.48 36.33
N ILE A 275 32.36 16.25 36.69
CA ILE A 275 31.60 15.03 36.44
C ILE A 275 30.33 15.42 35.66
N ALA A 276 30.10 14.75 34.52
CA ALA A 276 28.87 14.96 33.77
C ALA A 276 27.63 14.59 34.62
N ASP A 277 26.66 15.51 34.70
CA ASP A 277 25.38 15.24 35.34
C ASP A 277 24.64 14.09 34.62
N PRO A 278 23.80 13.31 35.33
CA PRO A 278 22.93 12.32 34.71
C PRO A 278 22.09 12.93 33.59
N THR A 279 22.10 12.28 32.42
CA THR A 279 21.35 12.68 31.23
C THR A 279 20.24 11.68 30.88
N ILE A 280 20.34 10.46 31.39
CA ILE A 280 19.60 9.27 30.96
C ILE A 280 18.94 8.69 32.24
N ASP A 281 17.63 8.90 32.49
CA ASP A 281 16.68 8.30 33.49
C ASP A 281 16.31 6.80 33.27
N THR A 282 17.15 5.87 33.69
CA THR A 282 17.04 4.43 33.34
C THR A 282 15.77 3.72 33.86
N ASP A 283 15.04 4.30 34.81
CA ASP A 283 13.87 3.67 35.44
C ASP A 283 12.51 4.28 35.04
N GLY A 284 12.51 5.42 34.35
CA GLY A 284 11.30 6.06 33.84
C GLY A 284 10.51 6.88 34.85
N ASP A 285 11.12 7.28 35.96
CA ASP A 285 10.45 8.10 36.97
C ASP A 285 10.39 9.60 36.64
N GLY A 286 11.07 10.01 35.56
CA GLY A 286 11.16 11.39 35.09
C GLY A 286 12.41 12.13 35.56
N VAL A 287 13.32 11.48 36.27
CA VAL A 287 14.56 12.04 36.83
C VAL A 287 15.79 11.31 36.27
N PRO A 288 16.67 12.00 35.51
CA PRO A 288 17.90 11.39 35.03
C PRO A 288 18.77 10.81 36.15
N ASP A 289 19.25 9.57 35.96
CA ASP A 289 20.04 8.83 36.97
C ASP A 289 21.30 8.12 36.40
N ALA A 290 21.48 8.12 35.08
CA ALA A 290 22.67 7.62 34.39
C ALA A 290 23.23 8.62 33.37
N VAL A 291 24.52 8.47 33.03
CA VAL A 291 25.21 9.30 32.04
C VAL A 291 25.22 8.60 30.69
N GLY A 292 24.83 9.32 29.63
CA GLY A 292 24.86 8.82 28.26
C GLY A 292 24.41 9.84 27.22
N PHE A 293 24.09 9.35 26.03
CA PHE A 293 23.68 10.15 24.88
C PHE A 293 22.51 9.49 24.14
N TRP A 294 21.87 10.20 23.21
CA TRP A 294 20.80 9.66 22.38
C TRP A 294 21.29 9.45 20.96
N ARG A 295 20.81 8.41 20.29
CA ARG A 295 21.13 8.10 18.90
C ARG A 295 19.89 8.24 18.03
N GLY A 296 19.97 9.10 17.02
CA GLY A 296 18.97 9.18 15.95
C GLY A 296 19.40 8.43 14.69
N GLY A 297 18.43 7.90 13.96
CA GLY A 297 18.61 7.27 12.65
C GLY A 297 17.91 5.92 12.51
N PRO A 298 18.04 5.28 11.35
CA PRO A 298 17.57 3.92 11.17
C PRO A 298 18.24 2.96 12.16
N LEU A 299 17.53 1.89 12.50
CA LEU A 299 18.07 0.76 13.25
C LEU A 299 19.04 -0.09 12.42
N THR A 300 19.34 0.31 11.19
CA THR A 300 19.99 -0.53 10.19
C THR A 300 21.38 -0.09 9.80
N ARG A 301 22.32 -0.52 10.62
CA ARG A 301 23.53 -1.17 10.10
C ARG A 301 23.39 -2.71 10.09
N GLY A 302 22.18 -3.27 9.92
CA GLY A 302 21.95 -4.70 10.22
C GLY A 302 20.71 -5.42 9.68
N GLY A 303 19.49 -4.87 9.66
CA GLY A 303 18.34 -5.55 9.02
C GLY A 303 17.05 -5.74 9.83
N VAL A 304 16.72 -4.80 10.73
CA VAL A 304 15.37 -4.76 11.34
C VAL A 304 14.41 -4.03 10.40
N GLY A 305 13.49 -4.76 9.78
CA GLY A 305 12.51 -4.21 8.83
C GLY A 305 12.97 -4.12 7.37
N ASP A 306 14.18 -4.57 7.04
CA ASP A 306 14.73 -4.54 5.67
C ASP A 306 14.25 -5.71 4.78
N GLY A 307 13.54 -6.68 5.38
CA GLY A 307 12.93 -7.78 4.66
C GLY A 307 11.98 -7.29 3.56
N PRO A 308 11.81 -8.05 2.46
CA PRO A 308 10.88 -7.67 1.42
C PRO A 308 9.45 -7.69 1.96
N TYR A 309 8.67 -6.67 1.61
CA TYR A 309 7.21 -6.78 1.64
C TYR A 309 6.79 -7.67 0.47
N THR A 310 5.97 -8.67 0.73
CA THR A 310 5.45 -9.58 -0.30
C THR A 310 3.94 -9.65 -0.25
N ALA A 311 3.29 -9.69 -1.40
CA ALA A 311 1.85 -9.87 -1.52
C ALA A 311 1.56 -10.95 -2.55
N GLN A 312 0.74 -11.95 -2.20
CA GLN A 312 0.21 -12.93 -3.13
C GLN A 312 -1.29 -12.70 -3.26
N ARG A 313 -1.80 -12.60 -4.49
CA ARG A 313 -3.22 -12.39 -4.74
C ARG A 313 -3.77 -13.39 -5.72
N ASP A 314 -4.74 -14.16 -5.25
CA ASP A 314 -5.51 -15.12 -6.04
C ASP A 314 -6.90 -14.55 -6.36
N THR A 315 -7.32 -14.68 -7.61
CA THR A 315 -8.66 -14.28 -8.06
C THR A 315 -9.28 -15.41 -8.86
N TYR A 316 -10.47 -15.83 -8.46
CA TYR A 316 -11.29 -16.79 -9.16
C TYR A 316 -12.60 -16.11 -9.57
N ARG A 317 -13.02 -16.34 -10.82
CA ARG A 317 -14.35 -15.94 -11.27
C ARG A 317 -14.97 -17.05 -12.10
N LEU A 318 -16.19 -17.42 -11.77
CA LEU A 318 -17.02 -18.35 -12.52
C LEU A 318 -18.29 -17.63 -12.94
N VAL A 319 -18.67 -17.73 -14.21
CA VAL A 319 -20.00 -17.37 -14.71
C VAL A 319 -20.61 -18.58 -15.38
N LEU A 320 -21.84 -18.89 -15.00
CA LEU A 320 -22.71 -19.84 -15.69
C LEU A 320 -23.93 -19.07 -16.18
N GLY A 321 -24.09 -18.97 -17.49
CA GLY A 321 -25.16 -18.22 -18.13
C GLY A 321 -25.99 -19.09 -19.06
N LEU A 322 -27.31 -18.94 -19.03
CA LEU A 322 -28.22 -19.44 -20.04
C LEU A 322 -28.84 -18.26 -20.77
N THR A 323 -28.88 -18.33 -22.09
CA THR A 323 -29.56 -17.33 -22.92
C THR A 323 -30.52 -18.03 -23.86
N GLY A 324 -31.62 -17.39 -24.20
CA GLY A 324 -32.54 -17.92 -25.19
C GLY A 324 -33.58 -16.92 -25.64
N SER A 325 -34.49 -17.40 -26.47
CA SER A 325 -35.69 -16.67 -26.89
C SER A 325 -36.95 -17.45 -26.55
N VAL A 326 -38.07 -16.74 -26.42
CA VAL A 326 -39.40 -17.32 -26.25
C VAL A 326 -40.42 -16.48 -27.01
N ASP A 327 -41.22 -17.14 -27.85
CA ASP A 327 -42.42 -16.51 -28.41
C ASP A 327 -43.50 -16.47 -27.32
N PHE A 328 -43.93 -15.26 -26.99
CA PHE A 328 -45.04 -15.05 -26.09
C PHE A 328 -45.95 -13.95 -26.62
N ALA A 329 -47.25 -14.23 -26.68
CA ALA A 329 -48.26 -13.29 -27.17
C ALA A 329 -48.02 -12.73 -28.58
N GLY A 330 -47.29 -13.46 -29.44
CA GLY A 330 -46.99 -13.06 -30.82
C GLY A 330 -45.79 -12.13 -30.96
N SER A 331 -44.98 -11.99 -29.90
CA SER A 331 -43.70 -11.29 -29.90
C SER A 331 -42.58 -12.23 -29.46
N ASP A 332 -41.40 -12.06 -30.04
CA ASP A 332 -40.18 -12.73 -29.60
C ASP A 332 -39.57 -11.96 -28.42
N TYR A 333 -39.38 -12.66 -27.30
CA TYR A 333 -38.68 -12.15 -26.14
C TYR A 333 -37.33 -12.84 -26.00
N GLU A 334 -36.28 -12.06 -25.81
CA GLU A 334 -34.94 -12.55 -25.45
C GLU A 334 -34.80 -12.58 -23.93
N TRP A 335 -34.20 -13.63 -23.40
CA TRP A 335 -33.95 -13.76 -21.97
C TRP A 335 -32.53 -14.26 -21.69
N ASP A 336 -32.00 -13.85 -20.55
CA ASP A 336 -30.76 -14.40 -19.99
C ASP A 336 -30.90 -14.64 -18.49
N VAL A 337 -30.26 -15.70 -18.01
CA VAL A 337 -30.13 -15.99 -16.58
C VAL A 337 -28.67 -16.32 -16.33
N SER A 338 -28.04 -15.69 -15.35
CA SER A 338 -26.66 -15.99 -15.01
C SER A 338 -26.43 -16.08 -13.51
N TYR A 339 -25.49 -16.96 -13.15
CA TYR A 339 -24.89 -17.04 -11.84
C TYR A 339 -23.40 -16.72 -11.96
N THR A 340 -22.95 -15.75 -11.17
CA THR A 340 -21.55 -15.37 -11.04
C THR A 340 -21.07 -15.66 -9.62
N TYR A 341 -19.96 -16.38 -9.50
CA TYR A 341 -19.20 -16.51 -8.27
C TYR A 341 -17.85 -15.83 -8.46
N GLY A 342 -17.48 -14.94 -7.55
CA GLY A 342 -16.19 -14.28 -7.47
C GLY A 342 -15.57 -14.56 -6.13
N HIS A 343 -14.27 -14.89 -6.11
CA HIS A 343 -13.48 -15.04 -4.91
C HIS A 343 -12.14 -14.37 -5.13
N ASN A 344 -11.72 -13.54 -4.19
CA ASN A 344 -10.42 -12.90 -4.21
C ASN A 344 -9.77 -13.05 -2.84
N GLN A 345 -8.56 -13.60 -2.82
CA GLN A 345 -7.75 -13.76 -1.61
C GLN A 345 -6.44 -13.00 -1.80
N SER A 346 -6.04 -12.21 -0.81
CA SER A 346 -4.70 -11.61 -0.71
C SER A 346 -4.03 -12.12 0.55
N ASP A 347 -2.80 -12.59 0.42
CA ASP A 347 -1.92 -12.99 1.51
C ASP A 347 -0.70 -12.06 1.49
N ASP A 348 -0.68 -11.14 2.43
CA ASP A 348 0.35 -10.12 2.51
C ASP A 348 1.29 -10.43 3.67
N ARG A 349 2.57 -10.08 3.50
CA ARG A 349 3.61 -10.25 4.50
C ARG A 349 4.48 -9.01 4.55
N SER A 350 4.58 -8.45 5.74
CA SER A 350 5.41 -7.28 6.04
C SER A 350 6.34 -7.58 7.21
N PRO A 351 7.65 -7.28 7.10
CA PRO A 351 8.51 -7.33 8.28
C PRO A 351 8.07 -6.27 9.29
N THR A 352 8.13 -6.63 10.57
CA THR A 352 7.83 -5.69 11.66
C THR A 352 8.87 -5.79 12.76
N MET A 353 8.91 -4.77 13.61
CA MET A 353 9.73 -4.77 14.82
C MET A 353 8.87 -5.09 16.05
N LEU A 354 9.39 -5.96 16.90
CA LEU A 354 8.83 -6.28 18.20
C LEU A 354 9.31 -5.24 19.22
N GLN A 355 8.48 -4.24 19.51
CA GLN A 355 8.89 -3.08 20.30
C GLN A 355 9.41 -3.46 21.70
N SER A 356 8.75 -4.39 22.39
CA SER A 356 9.19 -4.87 23.71
C SER A 356 10.56 -5.56 23.67
N ASN A 357 10.80 -6.37 22.64
CA ASN A 357 12.08 -7.07 22.48
C ASN A 357 13.18 -6.09 22.12
N PHE A 358 12.87 -5.09 21.29
CA PHE A 358 13.80 -4.00 20.99
C PHE A 358 14.21 -3.25 22.26
N ASP A 359 13.24 -2.82 23.06
CA ASP A 359 13.49 -2.06 24.30
C ASP A 359 14.30 -2.86 25.33
N GLN A 360 14.13 -4.19 25.36
CA GLN A 360 14.94 -5.09 26.17
C GLN A 360 16.36 -5.26 25.60
N ALA A 361 16.49 -5.42 24.28
CA ALA A 361 17.76 -5.74 23.62
C ALA A 361 18.75 -4.55 23.57
N ILE A 362 18.26 -3.32 23.62
CA ILE A 362 19.12 -2.11 23.69
C ILE A 362 19.66 -1.82 25.10
N GLN A 363 19.11 -2.48 26.14
CA GLN A 363 19.60 -2.39 27.50
C GLN A 363 20.72 -3.41 27.71
N VAL A 364 21.96 -2.97 27.51
CA VAL A 364 23.13 -3.85 27.45
C VAL A 364 24.10 -3.56 28.59
N THR A 365 24.59 -4.61 29.24
CA THR A 365 25.65 -4.59 30.24
C THR A 365 26.71 -5.65 29.92
N THR A 366 27.73 -5.82 30.77
CA THR A 366 28.76 -6.84 30.61
C THR A 366 28.56 -8.00 31.58
N ASP A 367 28.79 -9.23 31.12
CA ASP A 367 28.94 -10.38 32.01
C ASP A 367 30.30 -10.39 32.73
N GLY A 368 30.55 -11.43 33.55
CA GLY A 368 31.80 -11.60 34.29
C GLY A 368 33.05 -11.82 33.42
N ASP A 369 32.87 -12.12 32.13
CA ASP A 369 33.94 -12.31 31.14
C ASP A 369 34.11 -11.07 30.24
N GLY A 370 33.27 -10.03 30.44
CA GLY A 370 33.30 -8.78 29.68
C GLY A 370 32.52 -8.82 28.37
N ASN A 371 31.72 -9.85 28.12
CA ASN A 371 30.89 -9.92 26.91
C ASN A 371 29.61 -9.08 27.08
N PRO A 372 29.13 -8.42 26.00
CA PRO A 372 27.83 -7.78 26.01
C PRO A 372 26.71 -8.79 26.31
N VAL A 373 25.85 -8.47 27.27
CA VAL A 373 24.65 -9.24 27.66
C VAL A 373 23.49 -8.29 27.94
N CYS A 374 22.24 -8.76 27.77
CA CYS A 374 21.08 -7.94 28.12
C CYS A 374 21.02 -7.77 29.64
N VAL A 375 20.60 -6.60 30.10
CA VAL A 375 20.34 -6.36 31.52
C VAL A 375 19.26 -7.32 32.04
N ASP A 376 18.19 -7.51 31.25
CA ASP A 376 17.22 -8.59 31.46
C ASP A 376 17.44 -9.72 30.44
N PRO A 377 17.94 -10.89 30.86
CA PRO A 377 18.16 -12.04 29.98
C PRO A 377 16.89 -12.87 29.71
N SER A 378 15.73 -12.47 30.26
CA SER A 378 14.48 -13.20 30.07
C SER A 378 14.09 -13.34 28.60
N GLY A 379 13.31 -14.38 28.26
CA GLY A 379 12.87 -14.60 26.88
C GLY A 379 13.98 -14.98 25.88
N GLY A 380 15.23 -15.14 26.33
CA GLY A 380 16.36 -15.40 25.44
C GLY A 380 16.88 -14.14 24.74
N CYS A 381 16.79 -12.99 25.41
CA CYS A 381 17.28 -11.70 24.90
C CYS A 381 18.70 -11.80 24.33
N VAL A 382 18.86 -11.22 23.14
CA VAL A 382 20.15 -11.07 22.47
C VAL A 382 20.48 -9.58 22.41
N PRO A 383 21.63 -9.14 22.98
CA PRO A 383 22.02 -7.73 22.96
C PRO A 383 22.06 -7.16 21.55
N LEU A 384 21.42 -6.01 21.35
CA LEU A 384 21.40 -5.31 20.08
C LEU A 384 22.48 -4.23 20.07
N ASP A 385 23.49 -4.40 19.20
CA ASP A 385 24.45 -3.33 18.91
C ASP A 385 23.76 -2.26 18.08
N VAL A 386 23.51 -1.11 18.70
CA VAL A 386 22.94 0.07 18.03
C VAL A 386 24.03 1.01 17.52
N ILE A 387 25.31 0.79 17.78
CA ILE A 387 26.42 1.67 17.37
C ILE A 387 27.06 1.13 16.08
N GLY A 388 27.43 -0.15 16.10
CA GLY A 388 27.98 -0.90 14.99
C GLY A 388 26.93 -1.73 14.25
N PRO A 389 27.37 -2.69 13.42
CA PRO A 389 26.47 -3.64 12.79
C PRO A 389 25.91 -4.65 13.79
N ALA A 390 24.59 -4.81 13.81
CA ALA A 390 23.90 -5.80 14.65
C ALA A 390 24.12 -7.24 14.14
N SER A 391 24.17 -8.21 15.06
CA SER A 391 24.20 -9.63 14.71
C SER A 391 22.85 -10.10 14.16
N ALA A 392 22.87 -11.11 13.29
CA ALA A 392 21.65 -11.71 12.74
C ALA A 392 20.73 -12.26 13.84
N GLU A 393 21.31 -12.76 14.92
CA GLU A 393 20.58 -13.26 16.10
C GLU A 393 19.86 -12.13 16.84
N ALA A 394 20.50 -10.97 17.02
CA ALA A 394 19.89 -9.80 17.65
C ALA A 394 18.75 -9.23 16.79
N ILE A 395 18.96 -9.15 15.47
CA ILE A 395 17.93 -8.73 14.52
C ILE A 395 16.73 -9.66 14.56
N ALA A 396 16.96 -10.99 14.55
CA ALA A 396 15.90 -11.98 14.64
C ALA A 396 15.12 -11.89 15.97
N PHE A 397 15.80 -11.54 17.06
CA PHE A 397 15.15 -11.38 18.37
C PHE A 397 14.19 -10.19 18.40
N VAL A 398 14.53 -9.09 17.73
CA VAL A 398 13.71 -7.85 17.71
C VAL A 398 12.77 -7.74 16.52
N SER A 399 12.74 -8.73 15.62
CA SER A 399 11.96 -8.69 14.39
C SER A 399 10.93 -9.81 14.32
N ALA A 400 9.81 -9.54 13.66
CA ALA A 400 8.79 -10.52 13.30
C ALA A 400 8.24 -10.23 11.92
N ASN A 401 7.23 -10.99 11.48
CA ASN A 401 6.46 -10.66 10.29
C ASN A 401 5.00 -10.51 10.70
N VAL A 402 4.40 -9.41 10.25
CA VAL A 402 2.95 -9.31 10.14
C VAL A 402 2.56 -10.04 8.87
N THR A 403 1.59 -10.91 8.98
CA THR A 403 0.91 -11.53 7.85
C THR A 403 -0.56 -11.25 7.99
N ASP A 404 -1.21 -10.92 6.89
CA ASP A 404 -2.65 -10.67 6.86
C ASP A 404 -3.28 -11.32 5.64
N GLU A 405 -4.48 -11.84 5.85
CA GLU A 405 -5.32 -12.45 4.81
C GLU A 405 -6.53 -11.55 4.56
N VAL A 406 -6.75 -11.16 3.31
CA VAL A 406 -7.97 -10.48 2.86
C VAL A 406 -8.75 -11.41 1.96
N VAL A 407 -9.98 -11.75 2.32
CA VAL A 407 -10.89 -12.55 1.49
C VAL A 407 -12.10 -11.72 1.10
N ILE A 408 -12.37 -11.61 -0.19
CA ILE A 408 -13.58 -10.99 -0.74
C ILE A 408 -14.32 -12.02 -1.57
N GLU A 409 -15.59 -12.28 -1.23
CA GLU A 409 -16.47 -13.16 -2.00
C GLU A 409 -17.67 -12.41 -2.54
N GLN A 410 -18.09 -12.77 -3.76
CA GLN A 410 -19.32 -12.29 -4.37
C GLN A 410 -20.09 -13.46 -4.97
N ARG A 411 -21.40 -13.50 -4.71
CA ARG A 411 -22.35 -14.36 -5.40
C ARG A 411 -23.42 -13.48 -6.01
N LEU A 412 -23.61 -13.58 -7.32
CA LEU A 412 -24.57 -12.77 -8.04
C LEU A 412 -25.42 -13.67 -8.93
N PHE A 413 -26.72 -13.66 -8.71
CA PHE A 413 -27.71 -14.22 -9.61
C PHE A 413 -28.43 -13.09 -10.34
N THR A 414 -28.54 -13.19 -11.66
CA THR A 414 -29.31 -12.25 -12.48
C THR A 414 -30.24 -13.00 -13.41
N ALA A 415 -31.40 -12.42 -13.68
CA ALA A 415 -32.35 -12.91 -14.67
C ALA A 415 -32.96 -11.71 -15.39
N ASN A 416 -32.90 -11.70 -16.70
CA ASN A 416 -33.33 -10.60 -17.54
C ASN A 416 -34.24 -11.11 -18.66
N ILE A 417 -35.18 -10.26 -19.07
CA ILE A 417 -36.03 -10.48 -20.24
C ILE A 417 -36.27 -9.16 -20.94
N SER A 418 -36.22 -9.16 -22.27
CA SER A 418 -36.51 -7.99 -23.09
C SER A 418 -37.20 -8.35 -24.39
N GLY A 419 -38.02 -7.43 -24.89
CA GLY A 419 -38.73 -7.61 -26.15
C GLY A 419 -39.76 -6.51 -26.39
N ASP A 420 -40.50 -6.63 -27.48
CA ASP A 420 -41.56 -5.70 -27.86
C ASP A 420 -42.93 -6.20 -27.39
N VAL A 421 -43.72 -5.34 -26.73
CA VAL A 421 -45.01 -5.74 -26.14
C VAL A 421 -46.20 -5.40 -27.02
N PHE A 422 -46.19 -4.21 -27.65
CA PHE A 422 -47.30 -3.71 -28.45
C PHE A 422 -46.81 -2.82 -29.59
N ASP A 423 -47.43 -2.95 -30.76
CA ASP A 423 -47.21 -2.06 -31.88
C ASP A 423 -48.06 -0.80 -31.78
N LEU A 424 -47.41 0.37 -31.85
CA LEU A 424 -48.06 1.65 -32.08
C LEU A 424 -47.86 2.08 -33.54
N PRO A 425 -48.69 3.00 -34.07
CA PRO A 425 -48.47 3.57 -35.40
C PRO A 425 -47.09 4.24 -35.57
N ALA A 426 -46.43 4.58 -34.47
CA ALA A 426 -45.11 5.21 -34.43
C ALA A 426 -43.94 4.22 -34.25
N GLY A 427 -44.21 2.94 -34.00
CA GLY A 427 -43.24 1.89 -33.69
C GLY A 427 -43.67 1.02 -32.51
N SER A 428 -42.91 -0.04 -32.22
CA SER A 428 -43.20 -0.97 -31.13
C SER A 428 -42.76 -0.41 -29.77
N ILE A 429 -43.50 -0.77 -28.71
CA ILE A 429 -43.12 -0.47 -27.33
C ILE A 429 -42.13 -1.53 -26.85
N GLY A 430 -40.88 -1.13 -26.72
CA GLY A 430 -39.83 -1.96 -26.15
C GLY A 430 -39.91 -1.95 -24.63
N VAL A 431 -39.75 -3.11 -24.02
CA VAL A 431 -39.59 -3.27 -22.57
C VAL A 431 -38.41 -4.18 -22.25
N ALA A 432 -37.79 -3.94 -21.10
CA ALA A 432 -36.93 -4.90 -20.46
C ALA A 432 -37.26 -4.95 -18.97
N ALA A 433 -37.13 -6.12 -18.37
CA ALA A 433 -37.29 -6.31 -16.94
C ALA A 433 -36.22 -7.28 -16.44
N GLY A 434 -35.82 -7.11 -15.19
CA GLY A 434 -34.80 -7.95 -14.60
C GLY A 434 -34.91 -8.07 -13.09
N PHE A 435 -34.19 -9.07 -12.61
CA PHE A 435 -34.02 -9.42 -11.22
C PHE A 435 -32.53 -9.63 -10.95
N ALA A 436 -32.06 -9.12 -9.82
CA ALA A 436 -30.72 -9.41 -9.32
C ALA A 436 -30.79 -9.77 -7.83
N TYR A 437 -30.06 -10.82 -7.45
CA TYR A 437 -29.77 -11.13 -6.06
C TYR A 437 -28.26 -11.22 -5.89
N ARG A 438 -27.71 -10.45 -4.97
CA ARG A 438 -26.28 -10.34 -4.72
C ARG A 438 -25.99 -10.57 -3.25
N GLU A 439 -24.97 -11.37 -2.97
CA GLU A 439 -24.36 -11.52 -1.65
C GLU A 439 -22.87 -11.15 -1.81
N GLU A 440 -22.38 -10.27 -0.94
CA GLU A 440 -20.97 -9.90 -0.87
C GLU A 440 -20.48 -10.01 0.57
N SER A 441 -19.28 -10.53 0.74
CA SER A 441 -18.59 -10.57 2.03
C SER A 441 -17.13 -10.19 1.87
N ALA A 442 -16.60 -9.51 2.88
CA ALA A 442 -15.19 -9.22 3.01
C ALA A 442 -14.72 -9.58 4.42
N GLU A 443 -13.54 -10.19 4.51
CA GLU A 443 -12.86 -10.52 5.75
C GLU A 443 -11.41 -10.06 5.65
N TYR A 444 -10.91 -9.47 6.72
CA TYR A 444 -9.51 -9.11 6.92
C TYR A 444 -9.05 -9.74 8.23
N ASP A 445 -8.08 -10.65 8.14
CA ASP A 445 -7.55 -11.37 9.29
C ASP A 445 -6.02 -11.24 9.41
N PRO A 446 -5.51 -10.36 10.29
CA PRO A 446 -4.08 -10.27 10.58
C PRO A 446 -3.64 -11.33 11.58
N ASN A 447 -2.35 -11.68 11.59
CA ASN A 447 -1.81 -12.67 12.53
C ASN A 447 -1.72 -12.16 13.99
N ASP A 448 -1.38 -13.07 14.91
CA ASP A 448 -1.31 -12.78 16.34
C ASP A 448 -0.25 -11.72 16.71
N VAL A 449 0.81 -11.56 15.90
CA VAL A 449 1.83 -10.52 16.12
C VAL A 449 1.19 -9.14 16.00
N ALA A 450 0.35 -8.95 14.98
CA ALA A 450 -0.36 -7.70 14.76
C ALA A 450 -1.56 -7.51 15.71
N LYS A 451 -2.35 -8.56 15.99
CA LYS A 451 -3.54 -8.48 16.86
C LYS A 451 -3.22 -8.15 18.32
N ASN A 452 -2.13 -8.71 18.84
CA ASN A 452 -1.77 -8.55 20.25
C ASN A 452 -0.91 -7.30 20.54
N GLY A 453 -0.68 -6.45 19.53
CA GLY A 453 0.09 -5.21 19.68
C GLY A 453 1.58 -5.44 19.95
N PHE A 454 2.12 -6.58 19.52
CA PHE A 454 3.57 -6.82 19.57
C PHE A 454 4.31 -6.05 18.47
N ALA A 455 3.67 -5.87 17.31
CA ALA A 455 4.09 -4.93 16.29
C ALA A 455 3.89 -3.47 16.75
N ARG A 456 4.71 -2.55 16.24
CA ARG A 456 4.60 -1.10 16.55
C ARG A 456 3.23 -0.50 16.18
N ASP A 457 2.54 -1.11 15.22
CA ASP A 457 1.17 -0.75 14.81
C ASP A 457 0.23 -1.96 14.94
N PRO A 458 -0.68 -1.98 15.94
CA PRO A 458 -1.63 -3.07 16.10
C PRO A 458 -2.69 -3.04 15.00
N LEU A 459 -3.06 -4.23 14.51
CA LEU A 459 -4.12 -4.41 13.50
C LEU A 459 -5.26 -5.23 14.09
N VAL A 460 -6.49 -4.91 13.71
CA VAL A 460 -7.69 -5.62 14.17
C VAL A 460 -8.32 -6.38 13.02
N ALA A 461 -8.77 -7.62 13.31
CA ALA A 461 -9.57 -8.38 12.36
C ALA A 461 -10.93 -7.70 12.17
N ILE A 462 -11.39 -7.63 10.93
CA ILE A 462 -12.68 -7.02 10.57
C ILE A 462 -13.33 -7.91 9.53
N SER A 463 -14.63 -8.16 9.69
CA SER A 463 -15.44 -8.82 8.67
C SER A 463 -16.78 -8.11 8.51
N GLY A 464 -17.34 -8.23 7.32
CA GLY A 464 -18.63 -7.67 6.97
C GLY A 464 -19.24 -8.38 5.77
N ASN A 465 -20.56 -8.39 5.72
CA ASN A 465 -21.30 -8.91 4.59
C ASN A 465 -22.58 -8.10 4.38
N PHE A 466 -23.10 -8.17 3.16
CA PHE A 466 -24.44 -7.70 2.85
C PHE A 466 -25.04 -8.56 1.76
N ASP A 467 -26.36 -8.52 1.69
CA ASP A 467 -27.13 -9.04 0.58
C ASP A 467 -28.03 -7.94 0.01
N SER A 468 -28.30 -8.03 -1.29
CA SER A 468 -29.15 -7.09 -2.00
C SER A 468 -30.03 -7.80 -3.00
N THR A 469 -31.33 -7.53 -2.91
CA THR A 469 -32.35 -8.03 -3.83
C THR A 469 -32.90 -6.86 -4.62
N GLU A 470 -32.92 -6.99 -5.94
CA GLU A 470 -33.24 -5.88 -6.83
C GLU A 470 -34.17 -6.33 -7.95
N PHE A 471 -35.22 -5.55 -8.21
CA PHE A 471 -36.13 -5.71 -9.33
C PHE A 471 -36.14 -4.45 -10.15
N TYR A 472 -36.05 -4.57 -11.47
CA TYR A 472 -36.04 -3.40 -12.34
C TYR A 472 -36.82 -3.63 -13.62
N ALA A 473 -37.32 -2.54 -14.18
CA ALA A 473 -37.99 -2.51 -15.46
C ALA A 473 -37.71 -1.20 -16.18
N GLU A 474 -37.60 -1.29 -17.50
CA GLU A 474 -37.43 -0.14 -18.38
C GLU A 474 -38.29 -0.28 -19.64
N THR A 475 -38.56 0.85 -20.27
CA THR A 475 -39.35 0.93 -21.48
C THR A 475 -38.89 2.07 -22.38
N VAL A 476 -39.04 1.84 -23.69
CA VAL A 476 -38.96 2.87 -24.71
C VAL A 476 -40.28 2.86 -25.48
N ILE A 477 -40.96 4.00 -25.49
CA ILE A 477 -42.27 4.17 -26.11
C ILE A 477 -42.15 5.18 -27.25
N PRO A 478 -42.31 4.77 -28.52
CA PRO A 478 -42.39 5.71 -29.63
C PRO A 478 -43.74 6.42 -29.60
N ILE A 479 -43.76 7.73 -29.28
CA ILE A 479 -44.98 8.54 -29.22
C ILE A 479 -45.41 8.95 -30.64
N VAL A 480 -44.45 9.47 -31.40
CA VAL A 480 -44.55 9.78 -32.84
C VAL A 480 -43.21 9.48 -33.51
N SER A 481 -43.14 9.47 -34.85
CA SER A 481 -41.96 9.05 -35.64
C SER A 481 -40.62 9.72 -35.31
N LYS A 482 -40.61 10.79 -34.51
CA LYS A 482 -39.43 11.55 -34.11
C LYS A 482 -39.32 11.78 -32.61
N LEU A 483 -40.27 11.31 -31.81
CA LEU A 483 -40.35 11.54 -30.37
C LEU A 483 -40.57 10.22 -29.64
N GLU A 484 -39.59 9.85 -28.83
CA GLU A 484 -39.60 8.67 -27.98
C GLU A 484 -39.66 9.11 -26.52
N PHE A 485 -40.40 8.37 -25.71
CA PHE A 485 -40.31 8.40 -24.27
C PHE A 485 -39.44 7.25 -23.79
N GLU A 486 -38.57 7.52 -22.82
CA GLU A 486 -37.79 6.51 -22.10
C GLU A 486 -38.16 6.58 -20.62
N GLY A 487 -38.38 5.42 -20.00
CA GLY A 487 -38.75 5.32 -18.60
C GLY A 487 -38.17 4.08 -17.97
N ALA A 488 -37.76 4.17 -16.71
CA ALA A 488 -37.21 3.03 -15.98
C ALA A 488 -37.37 3.21 -14.48
N ILE A 489 -37.49 2.09 -13.77
CA ILE A 489 -37.64 2.01 -12.32
C ILE A 489 -36.86 0.80 -11.78
N ARG A 490 -36.28 0.93 -10.60
CA ARG A 490 -35.56 -0.15 -9.91
C ARG A 490 -35.82 -0.07 -8.41
N PHE A 491 -36.32 -1.16 -7.85
CA PHE A 491 -36.51 -1.36 -6.42
C PHE A 491 -35.30 -2.12 -5.87
N VAL A 492 -34.77 -1.64 -4.75
CA VAL A 492 -33.60 -2.21 -4.09
C VAL A 492 -33.97 -2.48 -2.64
N ASP A 493 -33.74 -3.70 -2.18
CA ASP A 493 -33.72 -4.09 -0.78
C ASP A 493 -32.29 -4.52 -0.44
N ASN A 494 -31.65 -3.85 0.50
CA ASN A 494 -30.28 -4.10 0.91
C ASN A 494 -30.22 -4.28 2.43
N SER A 495 -29.59 -5.36 2.91
CA SER A 495 -29.60 -5.71 4.33
C SER A 495 -28.83 -4.74 5.24
N VAL A 496 -28.00 -3.85 4.68
CA VAL A 496 -27.27 -2.80 5.41
C VAL A 496 -27.90 -1.42 5.20
N ALA A 497 -28.23 -1.05 3.96
CA ALA A 497 -28.72 0.28 3.60
C ALA A 497 -30.25 0.44 3.68
N GLY A 498 -31.01 -0.65 3.74
CA GLY A 498 -32.47 -0.66 3.73
C GLY A 498 -33.08 -0.70 2.32
N GLU A 499 -34.36 -0.35 2.24
CA GLU A 499 -35.15 -0.38 1.00
C GLU A 499 -35.26 1.01 0.36
N ASP A 500 -35.12 1.10 -0.97
CA ASP A 500 -35.38 2.33 -1.72
C ASP A 500 -35.78 2.04 -3.20
N ALA A 501 -36.23 3.07 -3.91
CA ALA A 501 -36.60 3.00 -5.32
C ALA A 501 -35.93 4.11 -6.14
N THR A 502 -35.25 3.71 -7.22
CA THR A 502 -34.68 4.63 -8.21
C THR A 502 -35.52 4.66 -9.48
N TRP A 503 -35.53 5.78 -10.18
CA TRP A 503 -36.27 5.90 -11.43
C TRP A 503 -35.68 6.94 -12.37
N THR A 504 -35.94 6.78 -13.67
CA THR A 504 -35.67 7.79 -14.69
C THR A 504 -36.86 7.92 -15.61
N LYS A 505 -37.12 9.14 -16.07
CA LYS A 505 -38.01 9.40 -17.20
C LYS A 505 -37.41 10.46 -18.11
N GLY A 506 -37.53 10.29 -19.41
CA GLY A 506 -36.92 11.16 -20.40
C GLY A 506 -37.66 11.18 -21.72
N LEU A 507 -37.30 12.15 -22.54
CA LEU A 507 -37.76 12.29 -23.91
C LEU A 507 -36.55 12.41 -24.83
N ARG A 508 -36.67 11.75 -25.98
CA ARG A 508 -35.71 11.83 -27.07
C ARG A 508 -36.42 12.31 -28.32
N PHE A 509 -35.96 13.44 -28.84
CA PHE A 509 -36.57 14.10 -29.99
C PHE A 509 -35.54 14.25 -31.11
N ARG A 510 -35.79 13.63 -32.26
CA ARG A 510 -34.99 13.73 -33.48
C ARG A 510 -35.70 14.56 -34.54
N PRO A 511 -35.67 15.91 -34.46
CA PRO A 511 -36.36 16.76 -35.44
C PRO A 511 -35.91 16.49 -36.88
N ILE A 512 -34.63 16.19 -37.08
CA ILE A 512 -33.99 15.77 -38.33
C ILE A 512 -32.96 14.66 -38.02
N GLU A 513 -32.47 13.95 -39.04
CA GLU A 513 -31.54 12.82 -38.88
C GLU A 513 -30.24 13.20 -38.16
N ASP A 514 -29.73 14.41 -38.42
CA ASP A 514 -28.43 14.87 -37.88
C ASP A 514 -28.52 15.46 -36.46
N ILE A 515 -29.72 15.71 -35.94
CA ILE A 515 -29.91 16.40 -34.65
C ILE A 515 -30.84 15.59 -33.77
N GLU A 516 -30.33 15.26 -32.58
CA GLU A 516 -31.09 14.63 -31.52
C GLU A 516 -31.02 15.48 -30.25
N LEU A 517 -32.18 15.79 -29.69
CA LEU A 517 -32.35 16.44 -28.41
C LEU A 517 -32.79 15.39 -27.39
N ARG A 518 -32.08 15.31 -26.26
CA ARG A 518 -32.43 14.44 -25.13
C ARG A 518 -32.62 15.27 -23.88
N GLY A 519 -33.62 14.92 -23.07
CA GLY A 519 -33.80 15.45 -21.73
C GLY A 519 -34.35 14.38 -20.82
N ASN A 520 -33.75 14.22 -19.64
CA ASN A 520 -34.15 13.24 -18.64
C ASN A 520 -34.25 13.87 -17.24
N LEU A 521 -35.01 13.21 -16.38
CA LEU A 521 -35.10 13.45 -14.95
C LEU A 521 -34.93 12.11 -14.24
N THR A 522 -34.01 12.06 -13.28
CA THR A 522 -33.59 10.83 -12.61
C THR A 522 -33.50 11.03 -11.11
N GLU A 523 -33.93 10.02 -10.36
CA GLU A 523 -33.64 9.81 -8.95
C GLU A 523 -32.79 8.54 -8.80
N SER A 524 -31.68 8.63 -8.07
CA SER A 524 -30.69 7.57 -7.89
C SER A 524 -30.25 7.51 -6.43
N ILE A 525 -29.77 6.35 -5.99
CA ILE A 525 -29.35 6.08 -4.62
C ILE A 525 -27.92 5.58 -4.59
N ARG A 526 -27.20 5.81 -3.50
CA ARG A 526 -25.88 5.22 -3.24
C ARG A 526 -25.89 4.66 -1.83
N ALA A 527 -25.68 3.35 -1.72
CA ALA A 527 -25.46 2.71 -0.41
C ALA A 527 -24.16 3.27 0.21
N PRO A 528 -24.10 3.48 1.54
CA PRO A 528 -22.96 4.09 2.23
C PRO A 528 -21.64 3.32 2.10
#